data_AF-A0A8T7HZ80-F1
#
_entry.id   AF-A0A8T7HZ80-F1
#
_cell.length_a   1.000
_cell.length_b   1.000
_cell.length_c   1.000
_cell.angle_alpha   90.00
_cell.angle_beta   90.00
_cell.angle_gamma   90.00
#
_symmetry.space_group_name_H-M   'P 1'
#
loop_
_entity.id
_entity.type
_entity.pdbx_description
1 polymer ?
#
loop_
_entity_poly.entity_id
_entity_poly.type
_entity_poly.pdbx_seq_one_letter_code
_entity_poly.pdbx_strand_id
1 'polypeptide(L)'
;MTNQKGYTSLFIIALFAAIALAMFSLYDVGQIASNKQKTQNTADAVAYSTVNIVTRDMNFIAYTNRAMATNQVAIGQMVALSSWIHMADITADNYDRVASIIQRVPYVGTVIGSILRAFTYILKQATDAFLPIIDGAARYGIPLQDFVNFTLSSLQRGYHGIAMFNAINVYEDVALKNDPNIERGMAYNGARVATVLEAFRDEYQSYNVSNTRRDRKTQRRFDEFANVVKDSRDRFNPQ
;
A
#
# COMPACT_ATOMS: atom_id res chain seq x y z
N MET A 1 95.65 -4.91 -4.42
CA MET A 1 94.45 -4.48 -5.17
C MET A 1 93.41 -5.58 -5.03
N THR A 2 92.45 -5.37 -4.13
CA THR A 2 91.63 -6.43 -3.51
C THR A 2 90.44 -6.84 -4.38
N ASN A 3 90.14 -8.14 -4.36
CA ASN A 3 89.08 -8.85 -5.09
C ASN A 3 87.66 -8.40 -4.71
N GLN A 4 87.23 -7.19 -5.10
CA GLN A 4 85.87 -6.70 -4.84
C GLN A 4 84.80 -7.24 -5.82
N LYS A 5 85.21 -7.82 -6.96
CA LYS A 5 84.28 -8.26 -8.02
C LYS A 5 83.39 -9.45 -7.64
N GLY A 6 83.79 -10.25 -6.65
CA GLY A 6 83.01 -11.42 -6.19
C GLY A 6 81.86 -11.07 -5.25
N TYR A 7 81.96 -10.00 -4.46
CA TYR A 7 80.90 -9.57 -3.55
C TYR A 7 79.79 -8.80 -4.28
N THR A 8 80.15 -8.05 -5.35
CA THR A 8 79.17 -7.31 -6.16
C THR A 8 78.17 -8.23 -6.85
N SER A 9 78.58 -9.41 -7.33
CA SER A 9 77.65 -10.36 -7.98
C SER A 9 76.63 -10.95 -6.98
N LEU A 10 77.06 -11.24 -5.75
CA LEU A 10 76.19 -11.67 -4.66
C LEU A 10 75.12 -10.62 -4.33
N PHE A 11 75.49 -9.34 -4.26
CA PHE A 11 74.54 -8.26 -4.05
C PHE A 11 73.58 -8.07 -5.23
N ILE A 12 74.04 -8.22 -6.47
CA ILE A 12 73.19 -8.13 -7.67
C ILE A 12 72.16 -9.27 -7.68
N ILE A 13 72.57 -10.51 -7.39
CA ILE A 13 71.65 -11.66 -7.31
C ILE A 13 70.63 -11.46 -6.19
N ALA A 14 71.06 -11.00 -5.01
CA ALA A 14 70.17 -10.71 -3.89
C ALA A 14 69.15 -9.61 -4.24
N LEU A 15 69.59 -8.57 -4.96
CA LEU A 15 68.71 -7.50 -5.45
C LEU A 15 67.68 -8.04 -6.46
N PHE A 16 68.10 -8.83 -7.44
CA PHE A 16 67.18 -9.45 -8.40
C PHE A 16 66.18 -10.39 -7.72
N ALA A 17 66.63 -11.17 -6.74
CA ALA A 17 65.73 -12.02 -5.95
C ALA A 17 64.71 -11.19 -5.16
N ALA A 18 65.13 -10.06 -4.56
CA ALA A 18 64.22 -9.15 -3.88
C ALA A 18 63.20 -8.50 -4.84
N ILE A 19 63.64 -8.08 -6.03
CA ILE A 19 62.74 -7.54 -7.07
C ILE A 19 61.75 -8.60 -7.55
N ALA A 20 62.20 -9.84 -7.77
CA ALA A 20 61.33 -10.94 -8.17
C ALA A 20 60.25 -11.21 -7.11
N LEU A 21 60.64 -11.27 -5.83
CA LEU A 21 59.69 -11.44 -4.72
C LEU A 21 58.69 -10.28 -4.63
N ALA A 22 59.14 -9.03 -4.83
CA ALA A 22 58.27 -7.87 -4.86
C ALA A 22 57.26 -7.93 -6.03
N MET A 23 57.70 -8.38 -7.21
CA MET A 23 56.84 -8.58 -8.38
C MET A 23 55.79 -9.67 -8.14
N PHE A 24 56.16 -10.80 -7.54
CA PHE A 24 55.21 -11.86 -7.18
C PHE A 24 54.17 -11.37 -6.16
N SER A 25 54.60 -10.66 -5.12
CA SER A 25 53.69 -10.07 -4.13
C SER A 25 52.73 -9.07 -4.77
N LEU A 26 53.23 -8.20 -5.67
CA LEU A 26 52.38 -7.24 -6.39
C LEU A 26 51.37 -7.93 -7.31
N TYR A 27 51.76 -9.04 -7.96
CA TYR A 27 50.86 -9.85 -8.77
C TYR A 27 49.73 -10.45 -7.93
N ASP A 28 50.05 -11.03 -6.77
CA ASP A 28 49.06 -11.61 -5.86
C ASP A 28 48.07 -10.54 -5.35
N VAL A 29 48.58 -9.38 -4.94
CA VAL A 29 47.75 -8.24 -4.53
C VAL A 29 46.89 -7.75 -5.69
N GLY A 30 47.45 -7.65 -6.90
CA GLY A 30 46.73 -7.26 -8.11
C GLY A 30 45.58 -8.21 -8.45
N GLN A 31 45.80 -9.52 -8.32
CA GLN A 31 44.76 -10.53 -8.53
C GLN A 31 43.67 -10.45 -7.47
N ILE A 32 44.03 -10.30 -6.20
CA ILE A 32 43.05 -10.11 -5.10
C ILE A 32 42.21 -8.86 -5.35
N ALA A 33 42.84 -7.74 -5.72
CA ALA A 33 42.15 -6.49 -6.03
C ALA A 33 41.19 -6.64 -7.23
N SER A 34 41.63 -7.30 -8.30
CA SER A 34 40.79 -7.55 -9.48
C SER A 34 39.58 -8.43 -9.15
N ASN A 35 39.76 -9.51 -8.39
CA ASN A 35 38.68 -10.40 -7.97
C ASN A 35 37.66 -9.69 -7.08
N LYS A 36 38.13 -8.83 -6.16
CA LYS A 36 37.27 -7.99 -5.32
C LYS A 36 36.42 -7.04 -6.17
N GLN A 37 37.03 -6.36 -7.14
CA GLN A 37 36.32 -5.44 -8.03
C GLN A 37 35.25 -6.15 -8.88
N LYS A 38 35.55 -7.35 -9.39
CA LYS A 38 34.56 -8.17 -10.14
C LYS A 38 33.38 -8.59 -9.26
N THR A 39 33.65 -9.06 -8.05
CA THR A 39 32.60 -9.47 -7.10
C THR A 39 31.71 -8.28 -6.73
N GLN A 40 32.32 -7.12 -6.48
CA GLN A 40 31.57 -5.90 -6.15
C GLN A 40 30.71 -5.44 -7.33
N ASN A 41 31.26 -5.38 -8.54
CA ASN A 41 30.50 -5.01 -9.74
C ASN A 41 29.33 -5.97 -10.00
N THR A 42 29.53 -7.26 -9.76
CA THR A 42 28.46 -8.26 -9.87
C THR A 42 27.38 -8.04 -8.81
N ALA A 43 27.78 -7.82 -7.55
CA ALA A 43 26.84 -7.53 -6.46
C ALA A 43 26.02 -6.27 -6.74
N ASP A 44 26.64 -5.21 -7.25
CA ASP A 44 25.97 -3.96 -7.60
C ASP A 44 24.99 -4.15 -8.78
N ALA A 45 25.38 -4.91 -9.80
CA ALA A 45 24.50 -5.22 -10.94
C ALA A 45 23.28 -6.04 -10.52
N VAL A 46 23.49 -7.05 -9.67
CA VAL A 46 22.42 -7.89 -9.10
C VAL A 46 21.49 -7.05 -8.21
N ALA A 47 22.06 -6.25 -7.31
CA ALA A 47 21.30 -5.38 -6.43
C ALA A 47 20.45 -4.37 -7.22
N TYR A 48 21.04 -3.70 -8.20
CA TYR A 48 20.34 -2.75 -9.06
C TYR A 48 19.15 -3.39 -9.79
N SER A 49 19.37 -4.56 -10.38
CA SER A 49 18.34 -5.27 -11.16
C SER A 49 17.19 -5.73 -10.27
N THR A 50 17.49 -6.24 -9.08
CA THR A 50 16.50 -6.70 -8.09
C THR A 50 15.71 -5.53 -7.52
N VAL A 51 16.39 -4.45 -7.13
CA VAL A 51 15.77 -3.24 -6.56
C VAL A 51 14.83 -2.57 -7.55
N ASN A 52 15.14 -2.60 -8.86
CA ASN A 52 14.25 -2.05 -9.87
C ASN A 52 12.89 -2.77 -9.92
N ILE A 53 12.88 -4.10 -9.72
CA ILE A 53 11.64 -4.89 -9.68
C ILE A 53 10.84 -4.56 -8.42
N VAL A 54 11.50 -4.57 -7.26
CA VAL A 54 10.89 -4.20 -5.97
C VAL A 54 10.29 -2.80 -6.01
N THR A 55 11.02 -1.83 -6.57
CA THR A 55 10.54 -0.45 -6.71
C THR A 55 9.28 -0.37 -7.57
N ARG A 56 9.18 -1.15 -8.66
CA ARG A 56 7.98 -1.18 -9.51
C ARG A 56 6.77 -1.78 -8.79
N ASP A 57 7.00 -2.80 -7.97
CA ASP A 57 5.97 -3.38 -7.09
C ASP A 57 5.46 -2.37 -6.06
N MET A 58 6.36 -1.72 -5.32
CA MET A 58 5.99 -0.68 -4.36
C MET A 58 5.25 0.49 -5.02
N ASN A 59 5.68 0.91 -6.21
CA ASN A 59 4.97 1.95 -6.97
C ASN A 59 3.56 1.50 -7.37
N PHE A 60 3.39 0.25 -7.82
CA PHE A 60 2.09 -0.31 -8.14
C PHE A 60 1.17 -0.32 -6.92
N ILE A 61 1.66 -0.78 -5.77
CA ILE A 61 0.94 -0.79 -4.49
C ILE A 61 0.55 0.64 -4.07
N ALA A 62 1.47 1.60 -4.17
CA ALA A 62 1.20 3.00 -3.82
C ALA A 62 0.11 3.62 -4.72
N TYR A 63 0.18 3.41 -6.03
CA TYR A 63 -0.83 3.95 -6.96
C TYR A 63 -2.20 3.32 -6.76
N THR A 64 -2.25 2.02 -6.54
CA THR A 64 -3.50 1.31 -6.27
C THR A 64 -4.09 1.69 -4.92
N ASN A 65 -3.28 1.91 -3.88
CA ASN A 65 -3.74 2.46 -2.59
C ASN A 65 -4.33 3.85 -2.74
N ARG A 66 -3.69 4.74 -3.52
CA ARG A 66 -4.24 6.07 -3.81
C ARG A 66 -5.58 5.97 -4.54
N ALA A 67 -5.70 5.05 -5.51
CA ALA A 67 -6.97 4.80 -6.20
C ALA A 67 -8.06 4.31 -5.24
N MET A 68 -7.74 3.35 -4.36
CA MET A 68 -8.67 2.86 -3.33
C MET A 68 -9.12 3.98 -2.37
N ALA A 69 -8.22 4.89 -1.98
CA ALA A 69 -8.59 6.03 -1.15
C ALA A 69 -9.55 6.99 -1.87
N THR A 70 -9.28 7.32 -3.16
CA THR A 70 -10.20 8.12 -3.97
C THR A 70 -11.56 7.46 -4.14
N ASN A 71 -11.58 6.15 -4.34
CA ASN A 71 -12.80 5.35 -4.41
C ASN A 71 -13.64 5.44 -3.12
N GLN A 72 -13.00 5.40 -1.94
CA GLN A 72 -13.68 5.59 -0.65
C GLN A 72 -14.25 7.00 -0.50
N VAL A 73 -13.52 8.03 -0.93
CA VAL A 73 -14.03 9.42 -0.93
C VAL A 73 -15.26 9.55 -1.84
N ALA A 74 -15.24 8.93 -3.02
CA ALA A 74 -16.37 8.93 -3.93
C ALA A 74 -17.62 8.25 -3.32
N ILE A 75 -17.46 7.09 -2.66
CA ILE A 75 -18.55 6.45 -1.91
C ILE A 75 -19.06 7.39 -0.81
N GLY A 76 -18.17 7.99 -0.03
CA GLY A 76 -18.53 8.93 1.02
C GLY A 76 -19.36 10.11 0.49
N GLN A 77 -19.00 10.65 -0.66
CA GLN A 77 -19.76 11.71 -1.34
C GLN A 77 -21.14 11.20 -1.80
N MET A 78 -21.23 10.01 -2.38
CA MET A 78 -22.52 9.42 -2.80
C MET A 78 -23.45 9.18 -1.61
N VAL A 79 -22.94 8.59 -0.52
CA VAL A 79 -23.72 8.34 0.71
C VAL A 79 -24.14 9.64 1.37
N ALA A 80 -23.25 10.65 1.41
CA ALA A 80 -23.60 11.97 1.93
C ALA A 80 -24.71 12.64 1.13
N LEU A 81 -24.61 12.66 -0.21
CA LEU A 81 -25.67 13.21 -1.07
C LEU A 81 -26.99 12.45 -0.90
N SER A 82 -26.96 11.13 -0.85
CA SER A 82 -28.15 10.30 -0.59
C SER A 82 -28.80 10.66 0.75
N SER A 83 -28.00 10.81 1.81
CA SER A 83 -28.52 11.20 3.13
C SER A 83 -29.15 12.59 3.13
N TRP A 84 -28.54 13.57 2.46
CA TRP A 84 -29.06 14.94 2.38
C TRP A 84 -30.41 14.99 1.64
N ILE A 85 -30.52 14.26 0.53
CA ILE A 85 -31.73 14.24 -0.30
C ILE A 85 -32.87 13.52 0.44
N HIS A 86 -32.61 12.39 1.10
CA HIS A 86 -33.61 11.73 1.95
C HIS A 86 -34.06 12.60 3.12
N MET A 87 -33.12 13.34 3.74
CA MET A 87 -33.47 14.30 4.80
C MET A 87 -34.36 15.42 4.25
N ALA A 88 -34.09 15.92 3.05
CA ALA A 88 -34.91 16.94 2.39
C ALA A 88 -36.33 16.43 2.09
N ASP A 89 -36.48 15.17 1.66
CA ASP A 89 -37.79 14.53 1.43
C ASP A 89 -38.62 14.45 2.72
N ILE A 90 -38.03 13.89 3.78
CA ILE A 90 -38.69 13.76 5.09
C ILE A 90 -39.05 15.13 5.65
N THR A 91 -38.18 16.13 5.43
CA THR A 91 -38.41 17.51 5.86
C THR A 91 -39.58 18.15 5.11
N ALA A 92 -39.65 17.96 3.80
CA ALA A 92 -40.78 18.40 2.97
C ALA A 92 -42.10 17.81 3.48
N ASP A 93 -42.15 16.49 3.70
CA ASP A 93 -43.34 15.80 4.22
C ASP A 93 -43.76 16.29 5.61
N ASN A 94 -42.81 16.60 6.49
CA ASN A 94 -43.08 17.16 7.82
C ASN A 94 -43.63 18.59 7.74
N TYR A 95 -43.11 19.44 6.84
CA TYR A 95 -43.61 20.80 6.66
C TYR A 95 -45.03 20.83 6.08
N ASP A 96 -45.38 19.92 5.17
CA ASP A 96 -46.75 19.80 4.65
C ASP A 96 -47.75 19.44 5.76
N ARG A 97 -47.37 18.55 6.69
CA ARG A 97 -48.18 18.22 7.87
C ARG A 97 -48.36 19.44 8.77
N VAL A 98 -47.30 20.19 9.05
CA VAL A 98 -47.34 21.40 9.89
C VAL A 98 -48.19 22.50 9.24
N ALA A 99 -48.04 22.71 7.92
CA ALA A 99 -48.84 23.68 7.17
C ALA A 99 -50.34 23.38 7.23
N SER A 100 -50.73 22.09 7.22
CA SER A 100 -52.13 21.67 7.35
C SER A 100 -52.74 22.00 8.73
N ILE A 101 -51.92 22.02 9.79
CA ILE A 101 -52.34 22.34 11.15
C ILE A 101 -52.45 23.87 11.33
N ILE A 102 -51.46 24.62 10.86
CA ILE A 102 -51.39 26.09 10.99
C ILE A 102 -52.55 26.78 10.25
N GLN A 103 -53.03 26.21 9.14
CA GLN A 103 -54.18 26.74 8.40
C GLN A 103 -55.51 26.75 9.19
N ARG A 104 -55.61 26.04 10.32
CA ARG A 104 -56.78 26.11 11.20
C ARG A 104 -56.87 27.41 12.00
N VAL A 105 -55.82 28.22 12.03
CA VAL A 105 -55.81 29.53 12.70
C VAL A 105 -56.26 30.63 11.72
N PRO A 106 -57.39 31.32 11.98
CA PRO A 106 -57.90 32.34 11.08
C PRO A 106 -56.93 33.52 10.89
N TYR A 107 -56.96 34.14 9.71
CA TYR A 107 -56.10 35.25 9.22
C TYR A 107 -54.61 34.95 9.07
N VAL A 108 -53.95 34.38 10.08
CA VAL A 108 -52.50 34.12 10.05
C VAL A 108 -52.17 32.78 9.38
N GLY A 109 -53.05 31.79 9.51
CA GLY A 109 -52.83 30.43 9.01
C GLY A 109 -52.83 30.29 7.50
N THR A 110 -53.63 31.10 6.79
CA THR A 110 -53.77 31.02 5.32
C THR A 110 -52.55 31.58 4.59
N VAL A 111 -51.98 32.69 5.09
CA VAL A 111 -50.78 33.31 4.50
C VAL A 111 -49.53 32.47 4.79
N ILE A 112 -49.35 32.02 6.03
CA ILE A 112 -48.19 31.20 6.41
C ILE A 112 -48.27 29.81 5.75
N GLY A 113 -49.47 29.21 5.70
CA GLY A 113 -49.66 27.89 5.10
C GLY A 113 -49.46 27.85 3.58
N SER A 114 -49.80 28.92 2.85
CA SER A 114 -49.56 28.98 1.40
C SER A 114 -48.08 29.11 1.05
N ILE A 115 -47.32 29.90 1.82
CA ILE A 115 -45.87 30.05 1.67
C ILE A 115 -45.16 28.71 1.96
N LEU A 116 -45.53 28.04 3.05
CA LEU A 116 -44.97 26.74 3.41
C LEU A 116 -45.22 25.70 2.32
N ARG A 117 -46.43 25.60 1.77
CA ARG A 117 -46.75 24.67 0.67
C ARG A 117 -45.98 24.97 -0.61
N ALA A 118 -45.82 26.25 -0.97
CA ALA A 118 -45.04 26.64 -2.14
C ALA A 118 -43.57 26.21 -1.98
N PHE A 119 -43.01 26.40 -0.79
CA PHE A 119 -41.66 25.94 -0.46
C PHE A 119 -41.54 24.41 -0.48
N THR A 120 -42.47 23.70 0.15
CA THR A 120 -42.51 22.24 0.17
C THR A 120 -42.64 21.66 -1.24
N TYR A 121 -43.49 22.24 -2.09
CA TYR A 121 -43.67 21.81 -3.47
C TYR A 121 -42.37 21.90 -4.28
N ILE A 122 -41.63 23.01 -4.14
CA ILE A 122 -40.35 23.20 -4.84
C ILE A 122 -39.31 22.19 -4.33
N LEU A 123 -39.22 22.01 -3.01
CA LEU A 123 -38.30 21.02 -2.43
C LEU A 123 -38.64 19.59 -2.86
N LYS A 124 -39.91 19.19 -2.78
CA LYS A 124 -40.37 17.85 -3.14
C LYS A 124 -40.15 17.58 -4.63
N GLN A 125 -40.45 18.55 -5.50
CA GLN A 125 -40.18 18.44 -6.94
C GLN A 125 -38.69 18.24 -7.24
N ALA A 126 -37.81 18.97 -6.56
CA ALA A 126 -36.38 18.78 -6.71
C ALA A 126 -35.95 17.40 -6.21
N THR A 127 -36.38 17.03 -5.01
CA THR A 127 -36.04 15.76 -4.37
C THR A 127 -36.53 14.54 -5.17
N ASP A 128 -37.79 14.52 -5.60
CA ASP A 128 -38.38 13.45 -6.41
C ASP A 128 -37.66 13.25 -7.76
N ALA A 129 -37.11 14.32 -8.33
CA ALA A 129 -36.33 14.26 -9.57
C ALA A 129 -34.92 13.68 -9.34
N PHE A 130 -34.29 13.93 -8.18
CA PHE A 130 -32.90 13.53 -7.89
C PHE A 130 -32.78 12.20 -7.14
N LEU A 131 -33.76 11.83 -6.31
CA LEU A 131 -33.81 10.56 -5.56
C LEU A 131 -33.54 9.32 -6.44
N PRO A 132 -34.26 9.08 -7.55
CA PRO A 132 -34.04 7.86 -8.34
C PRO A 132 -32.64 7.79 -8.99
N ILE A 133 -32.05 8.95 -9.28
CA ILE A 133 -30.70 9.04 -9.85
C ILE A 133 -29.67 8.65 -8.78
N ILE A 134 -29.81 9.21 -7.58
CA ILE A 134 -28.89 8.99 -6.47
C ILE A 134 -29.04 7.58 -5.90
N ASP A 135 -30.26 7.07 -5.79
CA ASP A 135 -30.52 5.70 -5.34
C ASP A 135 -30.07 4.68 -6.38
N GLY A 136 -30.26 4.97 -7.66
CA GLY A 136 -29.67 4.18 -8.75
C GLY A 136 -28.14 4.19 -8.66
N ALA A 137 -27.53 5.36 -8.51
CA ALA A 137 -26.08 5.51 -8.37
C ALA A 137 -25.55 4.82 -7.12
N ALA A 138 -26.24 4.86 -5.98
CA ALA A 138 -25.85 4.14 -4.77
C ALA A 138 -26.00 2.63 -4.96
N ARG A 139 -27.12 2.17 -5.52
CA ARG A 139 -27.43 0.76 -5.71
C ARG A 139 -26.47 0.06 -6.68
N TYR A 140 -26.04 0.74 -7.74
CA TYR A 140 -25.12 0.18 -8.73
C TYR A 140 -23.66 0.61 -8.53
N GLY A 141 -23.44 1.84 -8.05
CA GLY A 141 -22.10 2.41 -7.87
C GLY A 141 -21.35 1.83 -6.69
N ILE A 142 -22.00 1.59 -5.54
CA ILE A 142 -21.36 0.95 -4.38
C ILE A 142 -20.81 -0.46 -4.73
N PRO A 143 -21.60 -1.41 -5.29
CA PRO A 143 -21.08 -2.73 -5.61
C PRO A 143 -20.05 -2.73 -6.75
N LEU A 144 -20.17 -1.82 -7.73
CA LEU A 144 -19.14 -1.64 -8.74
C LEU A 144 -17.82 -1.18 -8.10
N GLN A 145 -17.91 -0.25 -7.15
CA GLN A 145 -16.75 0.29 -6.48
C GLN A 145 -16.07 -0.76 -5.59
N ASP A 146 -16.86 -1.59 -4.91
CA ASP A 146 -16.37 -2.75 -4.15
C ASP A 146 -15.71 -3.77 -5.07
N PHE A 147 -16.27 -4.02 -6.25
CA PHE A 147 -15.64 -4.87 -7.27
C PHE A 147 -14.30 -4.32 -7.75
N VAL A 148 -14.21 -3.01 -8.00
CA VAL A 148 -12.94 -2.35 -8.36
C VAL A 148 -11.93 -2.50 -7.23
N ASN A 149 -12.33 -2.26 -5.98
CA ASN A 149 -11.46 -2.40 -4.81
C ASN A 149 -10.95 -3.84 -4.66
N PHE A 150 -11.84 -4.83 -4.76
CA PHE A 150 -11.51 -6.24 -4.73
C PHE A 150 -10.55 -6.64 -5.87
N THR A 151 -10.78 -6.12 -7.08
CA THR A 151 -9.93 -6.38 -8.25
C THR A 151 -8.54 -5.80 -8.03
N LEU A 152 -8.43 -4.54 -7.59
CA LEU A 152 -7.15 -3.90 -7.30
C LEU A 152 -6.38 -4.64 -6.20
N SER A 153 -7.04 -5.04 -5.11
CA SER A 153 -6.43 -5.84 -4.04
C SER A 153 -5.98 -7.22 -4.51
N SER A 154 -6.71 -7.83 -5.43
CA SER A 154 -6.33 -9.12 -6.03
C SER A 154 -5.15 -8.96 -6.99
N LEU A 155 -5.13 -7.90 -7.80
CA LEU A 155 -4.01 -7.55 -8.67
C LEU A 155 -2.76 -7.22 -7.88
N GLN A 156 -2.87 -6.48 -6.78
CA GLN A 156 -1.77 -6.20 -5.84
C GLN A 156 -1.10 -7.51 -5.38
N ARG A 157 -1.89 -8.46 -4.85
CA ARG A 157 -1.37 -9.76 -4.40
C ARG A 157 -0.74 -10.57 -5.53
N GLY A 158 -1.36 -10.56 -6.71
CA GLY A 158 -0.83 -11.26 -7.88
C GLY A 158 0.47 -10.64 -8.40
N TYR A 159 0.50 -9.33 -8.56
CA TYR A 159 1.67 -8.59 -9.05
C TYR A 159 2.83 -8.70 -8.07
N HIS A 160 2.59 -8.61 -6.77
CA HIS A 160 3.61 -8.81 -5.75
C HIS A 160 4.22 -10.21 -5.81
N GLY A 161 3.39 -11.26 -5.96
CA GLY A 161 3.88 -12.62 -6.15
C GLY A 161 4.74 -12.79 -7.41
N ILE A 162 4.34 -12.15 -8.52
CA ILE A 162 5.12 -12.13 -9.77
C ILE A 162 6.42 -11.34 -9.59
N ALA A 163 6.38 -10.19 -8.92
CA ALA A 163 7.54 -9.35 -8.66
C ALA A 163 8.56 -10.08 -7.79
N MET A 164 8.10 -10.78 -6.75
CA MET A 164 8.94 -11.63 -5.91
C MET A 164 9.61 -12.74 -6.72
N PHE A 165 8.85 -13.46 -7.56
CA PHE A 165 9.39 -14.51 -8.42
C PHE A 165 10.45 -13.94 -9.38
N ASN A 166 10.16 -12.82 -10.04
CA ASN A 166 11.08 -12.17 -10.95
C ASN A 166 12.33 -11.64 -10.25
N ALA A 167 12.19 -11.11 -9.03
CA ALA A 167 13.31 -10.61 -8.23
C ALA A 167 14.33 -11.73 -7.94
N ILE A 168 13.85 -12.93 -7.57
CA ILE A 168 14.70 -14.10 -7.33
C ILE A 168 15.37 -14.58 -8.63
N ASN A 169 14.61 -14.70 -9.72
CA ASN A 169 15.18 -15.17 -10.99
C ASN A 169 16.21 -14.19 -11.57
N VAL A 170 15.95 -12.88 -11.49
CA VAL A 170 16.89 -11.85 -11.95
C VAL A 170 18.12 -11.80 -11.06
N TYR A 171 17.97 -12.06 -9.76
CA TYR A 171 19.11 -12.19 -8.85
C TYR A 171 20.06 -13.31 -9.33
N GLU A 172 19.52 -14.51 -9.59
CA GLU A 172 20.31 -15.66 -10.05
C GLU A 172 20.89 -15.45 -11.45
N ASP A 173 20.09 -14.98 -12.41
CA ASP A 173 20.53 -14.78 -13.80
C ASP A 173 21.63 -13.72 -13.92
N VAL A 174 21.47 -12.58 -13.24
CA VAL A 174 22.47 -11.50 -13.26
C VAL A 174 23.74 -11.88 -12.50
N ALA A 175 23.62 -12.69 -11.44
CA ALA A 175 24.79 -13.20 -10.71
C ALA A 175 25.61 -14.17 -11.59
N LEU A 176 24.95 -15.20 -12.14
CA LEU A 176 25.60 -16.23 -12.96
C LEU A 176 26.19 -15.66 -14.25
N LYS A 177 25.54 -14.67 -14.86
CA LYS A 177 26.00 -14.02 -16.09
C LYS A 177 27.25 -13.16 -15.89
N ASN A 178 27.42 -12.56 -14.70
CA ASN A 178 28.57 -11.69 -14.41
C ASN A 178 29.75 -12.45 -13.79
N ASP A 179 29.49 -13.46 -12.94
CA ASP A 179 30.55 -14.33 -12.40
C ASP A 179 29.99 -15.74 -12.10
N PRO A 180 30.35 -16.76 -12.92
CA PRO A 180 29.90 -18.13 -12.70
C PRO A 180 30.53 -18.83 -11.48
N ASN A 181 31.60 -18.26 -10.88
CA ASN A 181 32.29 -18.85 -9.73
C ASN A 181 31.88 -18.21 -8.38
N ILE A 182 30.84 -17.37 -8.36
CA ILE A 182 30.47 -16.51 -7.22
C ILE A 182 29.78 -17.26 -6.05
N GLU A 183 29.47 -18.54 -6.21
CA GLU A 183 28.75 -19.40 -5.24
C GLU A 183 29.28 -19.30 -3.79
N ARG A 184 30.60 -19.13 -3.59
CA ARG A 184 31.21 -19.02 -2.25
C ARG A 184 31.07 -17.64 -1.59
N GLY A 185 30.97 -16.56 -2.36
CA GLY A 185 30.76 -15.19 -1.85
C GLY A 185 29.28 -14.89 -1.55
N MET A 186 28.37 -15.60 -2.21
CA MET A 186 26.93 -15.47 -2.00
C MET A 186 26.44 -16.12 -0.72
N ALA A 187 27.14 -17.07 -0.10
CA ALA A 187 26.67 -17.64 1.17
C ALA A 187 26.61 -16.59 2.31
N TYR A 188 27.58 -15.67 2.36
CA TYR A 188 27.65 -14.63 3.40
C TYR A 188 26.71 -13.44 3.10
N ASN A 189 26.53 -13.08 1.83
CA ASN A 189 25.53 -12.09 1.40
C ASN A 189 24.12 -12.68 1.28
N GLY A 190 24.01 -13.99 1.12
CA GLY A 190 22.77 -14.74 0.89
C GLY A 190 21.89 -14.74 2.11
N ALA A 191 22.46 -14.70 3.32
CA ALA A 191 21.69 -14.44 4.53
C ALA A 191 21.04 -13.05 4.50
N ARG A 192 21.74 -12.02 4.02
CA ARG A 192 21.19 -10.64 3.94
C ARG A 192 20.18 -10.51 2.81
N VAL A 193 20.44 -11.13 1.67
CA VAL A 193 19.50 -11.20 0.54
C VAL A 193 18.26 -11.98 0.94
N ALA A 194 18.42 -13.12 1.62
CA ALA A 194 17.31 -13.89 2.17
C ALA A 194 16.50 -13.06 3.15
N THR A 195 17.11 -12.31 4.08
CA THR A 195 16.35 -11.44 4.98
C THR A 195 15.59 -10.33 4.27
N VAL A 196 16.12 -9.79 3.16
CA VAL A 196 15.41 -8.78 2.35
C VAL A 196 14.28 -9.42 1.56
N LEU A 197 14.49 -10.60 0.99
CA LEU A 197 13.45 -11.37 0.30
C LEU A 197 12.36 -11.85 1.26
N GLU A 198 12.72 -12.21 2.49
CA GLU A 198 11.80 -12.55 3.57
C GLU A 198 11.01 -11.33 4.03
N ALA A 199 11.67 -10.18 4.25
CA ALA A 199 10.99 -8.93 4.58
C ALA A 199 10.02 -8.51 3.47
N PHE A 200 10.43 -8.64 2.21
CA PHE A 200 9.58 -8.35 1.06
C PHE A 200 8.38 -9.32 0.98
N ARG A 201 8.59 -10.61 1.29
CA ARG A 201 7.52 -11.62 1.39
C ARG A 201 6.54 -11.31 2.52
N ASP A 202 7.04 -10.85 3.66
CA ASP A 202 6.25 -10.57 4.86
C ASP A 202 5.59 -9.19 4.85
N GLU A 203 5.92 -8.32 3.88
CA GLU A 203 5.29 -7.00 3.73
C GLU A 203 3.77 -7.09 3.47
N TYR A 204 3.30 -8.22 2.94
CA TYR A 204 1.88 -8.53 2.78
C TYR A 204 1.22 -9.22 3.98
N GLN A 205 1.93 -9.43 5.10
CA GLN A 205 1.30 -9.92 6.33
C GLN A 205 0.32 -8.86 6.82
N SER A 206 -0.93 -9.03 6.36
CA SER A 206 -2.12 -8.36 6.85
C SER A 206 -2.00 -8.22 8.36
N TYR A 207 -2.18 -7.00 8.85
CA TYR A 207 -2.47 -6.76 10.25
C TYR A 207 -3.62 -7.69 10.62
N ASN A 208 -3.29 -8.82 11.24
CA ASN A 208 -4.18 -9.95 11.36
C ASN A 208 -5.08 -9.65 12.56
N VAL A 209 -6.09 -8.79 12.37
CA VAL A 209 -7.13 -8.51 13.37
C VAL A 209 -7.90 -9.79 13.73
N SER A 210 -7.68 -10.89 12.99
CA SER A 210 -8.16 -12.23 13.35
C SER A 210 -7.63 -12.73 14.70
N ASN A 211 -6.49 -12.24 15.20
CA ASN A 211 -6.05 -12.56 16.57
C ASN A 211 -6.87 -11.83 17.64
N THR A 212 -7.59 -10.75 17.30
CA THR A 212 -8.52 -10.09 18.21
C THR A 212 -9.85 -10.84 18.33
N ARG A 213 -10.23 -11.66 17.34
CA ARG A 213 -11.43 -12.51 17.39
C ARG A 213 -11.30 -13.72 18.32
N ARG A 214 -10.08 -14.08 18.76
CA ARG A 214 -9.86 -15.17 19.73
C ARG A 214 -9.70 -14.69 21.17
N ASP A 215 -9.57 -13.39 21.38
CA ASP A 215 -9.47 -12.84 22.73
C ASP A 215 -10.87 -12.53 23.28
N ARG A 216 -11.39 -13.45 24.11
CA ARG A 216 -12.69 -13.33 24.80
C ARG A 216 -12.85 -11.99 25.53
N LYS A 217 -11.74 -11.35 25.92
CA LYS A 217 -11.74 -10.04 26.59
C LYS A 217 -12.09 -8.89 25.64
N THR A 218 -11.69 -8.98 24.38
CA THR A 218 -11.95 -7.91 23.40
C THR A 218 -13.33 -8.06 22.76
N GLN A 219 -13.81 -9.29 22.54
CA GLN A 219 -15.18 -9.55 22.12
C GLN A 219 -16.22 -9.07 23.15
N ARG A 220 -15.96 -9.32 24.45
CA ARG A 220 -16.78 -8.76 25.54
C ARG A 220 -16.88 -7.24 25.50
N ARG A 221 -15.79 -6.53 25.19
CA ARG A 221 -15.80 -5.05 25.10
C ARG A 221 -16.56 -4.54 23.88
N PHE A 222 -16.53 -5.26 22.76
CA PHE A 222 -17.35 -4.92 21.60
C PHE A 222 -18.85 -5.18 21.85
N ASP A 223 -19.19 -6.28 22.53
CA ASP A 223 -20.56 -6.57 22.93
C ASP A 223 -21.07 -5.57 23.98
N GLU A 224 -20.22 -5.16 24.91
CA GLU A 224 -20.51 -4.14 25.93
C GLU A 224 -20.68 -2.76 25.28
N PHE A 225 -19.84 -2.39 24.32
CA PHE A 225 -19.98 -1.13 23.58
C PHE A 225 -21.21 -1.15 22.66
N ALA A 226 -21.49 -2.27 21.99
CA ALA A 226 -22.70 -2.44 21.19
C ALA A 226 -23.96 -2.37 22.06
N ASN A 227 -23.92 -2.94 23.27
CA ASN A 227 -25.01 -2.83 24.23
C ASN A 227 -25.18 -1.39 24.73
N VAL A 228 -24.10 -0.67 25.08
CA VAL A 228 -24.18 0.74 25.51
C VAL A 228 -24.72 1.64 24.40
N VAL A 229 -24.29 1.44 23.14
CA VAL A 229 -24.82 2.19 21.99
C VAL A 229 -26.29 1.85 21.74
N LYS A 230 -26.68 0.58 21.93
CA LYS A 230 -28.07 0.13 21.80
C LYS A 230 -28.96 0.64 22.94
N ASP A 231 -28.42 0.78 24.14
CA ASP A 231 -29.07 1.33 25.34
C ASP A 231 -29.12 2.87 25.30
N SER A 232 -28.22 3.50 24.54
CA SER A 232 -28.24 4.93 24.23
C SER A 232 -29.22 5.30 23.11
N ARG A 233 -29.87 4.31 22.46
CA ARG A 233 -30.99 4.60 21.55
C ARG A 233 -32.20 4.94 22.41
N ASP A 234 -32.52 6.22 22.37
CA ASP A 234 -33.63 6.84 23.08
C ASP A 234 -34.95 6.06 22.95
N ARG A 235 -35.70 5.96 24.06
CA ARG A 235 -37.02 5.34 24.16
C ARG A 235 -38.07 6.29 23.56
N PHE A 236 -38.03 6.50 22.25
CA PHE A 236 -39.13 7.14 21.53
C PHE A 236 -40.02 6.08 20.85
N ASN A 237 -40.70 5.27 21.67
CA ASN A 237 -41.99 4.68 21.32
C ASN A 237 -42.75 4.27 22.60
N PRO A 238 -43.82 4.96 23.00
CA PRO A 238 -44.89 4.32 23.76
C PRO A 238 -45.70 3.45 22.80
N GLN A 239 -46.45 2.50 23.36
CA GLN A 239 -47.31 1.54 22.66
C GLN A 239 -48.17 2.16 21.55
#